data_AF-A0A4Y3KKV6-F1
#
_entry.id   AF-A0A4Y3KKV6-F1
#
_cell.length_a   1.000
_cell.length_b   1.000
_cell.length_c   1.000
_cell.angle_alpha   90.00
_cell.angle_beta   90.00
_cell.angle_gamma   90.00
#
_symmetry.space_group_name_H-M   'P 1'
#
loop_
_entity.id
_entity.type
_entity.pdbx_description
1 polymer ?
#
loop_
_entity_poly.entity_id
_entity_poly.type
_entity_poly.pdbx_seq_one_letter_code
_entity_poly.pdbx_strand_id
1 'polypeptide(L)'
;MDGTALQEHAGGEPAEPARAEAADGAGTASRRRWCAHRPATGWVPTRVVRRVTRHAHDAGMATAEYAIATLAAVGFAGLLVVILKGNEVKGLLGGIIKQALSL
;
A
#
# COMPACT_ATOMS: atom_id res chain seq x y z
N MET A 1 52.04 13.95 -9.98
CA MET A 1 50.91 14.59 -10.69
C MET A 1 50.06 13.46 -11.19
N ASP A 2 49.23 13.00 -10.26
CA ASP A 2 48.41 11.82 -10.33
C ASP A 2 47.01 12.19 -10.83
N GLY A 3 46.32 11.20 -11.41
CA GLY A 3 44.89 11.11 -11.25
C GLY A 3 44.02 11.51 -12.44
N THR A 4 43.03 10.65 -12.68
CA THR A 4 41.72 10.95 -13.26
C THR A 4 41.67 11.23 -14.77
N ALA A 5 41.89 10.17 -15.54
CA ALA A 5 41.19 9.95 -16.81
C ALA A 5 40.72 8.49 -16.88
N LEU A 6 39.91 8.07 -15.90
CA LEU A 6 38.97 6.97 -16.10
C LEU A 6 37.65 7.61 -16.49
N GLN A 7 37.47 7.71 -17.80
CA GLN A 7 36.22 7.98 -18.48
C GLN A 7 35.16 7.02 -17.95
N GLU A 8 34.07 7.60 -17.46
CA GLU A 8 32.95 6.93 -16.81
C GLU A 8 32.32 5.85 -17.70
N HIS A 9 32.02 4.72 -17.06
CA HIS A 9 31.30 3.58 -17.59
C HIS A 9 29.91 3.98 -18.11
N ALA A 10 29.77 4.11 -19.43
CA ALA A 10 28.51 3.90 -20.12
C ALA A 10 28.34 2.39 -20.37
N GLY A 11 27.59 1.72 -19.50
CA GLY A 11 27.20 0.33 -19.63
C GLY A 11 25.87 0.14 -18.94
N GLY A 12 24.80 0.07 -19.74
CA GLY A 12 23.45 -0.18 -19.24
C GLY A 12 23.31 -1.60 -18.72
N GLU A 13 22.49 -1.74 -17.68
CA GLU A 13 21.82 -2.98 -17.28
C GLU A 13 20.46 -2.57 -16.67
N PRO A 14 19.35 -2.67 -17.41
CA PRO A 14 18.02 -2.66 -16.82
C PRO A 14 17.78 -4.01 -16.14
N ALA A 15 18.03 -4.08 -14.84
CA ALA A 15 17.72 -5.25 -14.03
C ALA A 15 16.20 -5.38 -13.78
N GLU A 16 15.65 -6.43 -14.39
CA GLU A 16 14.46 -7.22 -14.04
C GLU A 16 13.03 -6.64 -14.19
N PRO A 17 12.30 -7.11 -15.21
CA PRO A 17 10.89 -7.42 -15.12
C PRO A 17 10.68 -8.95 -15.13
N ALA A 18 10.62 -9.57 -13.95
CA ALA A 18 10.36 -11.02 -13.83
C ALA A 18 9.39 -11.35 -12.69
N ARG A 19 8.10 -11.10 -12.91
CA ARG A 19 6.95 -11.93 -12.46
C ARG A 19 5.83 -11.73 -13.50
N ALA A 20 5.56 -12.62 -14.45
CA ALA A 20 4.96 -13.96 -14.28
C ALA A 20 3.76 -13.84 -13.32
N GLU A 21 2.48 -14.04 -13.65
CA GLU A 21 1.78 -14.77 -14.69
C GLU A 21 0.33 -14.24 -14.71
N ALA A 22 -0.33 -14.20 -15.88
CA ALA A 22 -1.79 -14.24 -15.95
C ALA A 22 -2.22 -14.68 -17.35
N ALA A 23 -1.89 -15.92 -17.71
CA ALA A 23 -2.57 -16.62 -18.79
C ALA A 23 -3.86 -17.20 -18.21
N ASP A 24 -4.98 -16.48 -18.30
CA ASP A 24 -6.30 -17.04 -18.00
C ASP A 24 -6.97 -17.45 -19.31
N GLY A 25 -6.84 -18.73 -19.61
CA GLY A 25 -7.51 -19.41 -20.72
C GLY A 25 -8.99 -19.61 -20.40
N ALA A 26 -9.83 -18.66 -20.80
CA ALA A 26 -11.28 -18.86 -20.77
C ALA A 26 -11.71 -19.72 -21.96
N GLY A 27 -11.81 -21.03 -21.68
CA GLY A 27 -12.25 -22.06 -22.60
C GLY A 27 -13.55 -21.74 -23.34
N THR A 28 -13.54 -22.12 -24.60
CA THR A 28 -14.71 -22.18 -25.47
C THR A 28 -15.66 -23.29 -25.01
N ALA A 29 -16.95 -23.00 -25.13
CA ALA A 29 -18.08 -23.93 -25.14
C ALA A 29 -18.52 -24.57 -23.80
N SER A 30 -19.61 -24.03 -23.23
CA SER A 30 -20.77 -24.90 -23.01
C SER A 30 -22.09 -24.13 -23.11
N ARG A 31 -22.96 -24.64 -23.98
CA ARG A 31 -24.35 -24.25 -24.12
C ARG A 31 -25.10 -24.70 -22.87
N ARG A 32 -25.72 -23.78 -22.12
CA ARG A 32 -27.02 -24.06 -21.47
C ARG A 32 -27.94 -22.85 -21.60
N ARG A 33 -28.71 -22.92 -22.67
CA ARG A 33 -30.06 -22.38 -22.86
C ARG A 33 -30.85 -22.48 -21.54
N TRP A 34 -31.04 -21.34 -20.88
CA TRP A 34 -32.12 -21.12 -19.93
C TRP A 34 -32.91 -19.93 -20.45
N CYS A 35 -33.89 -20.25 -21.30
CA CYS A 35 -34.99 -19.33 -21.56
C CYS A 35 -35.92 -19.33 -20.34
N ALA A 36 -36.53 -18.17 -20.13
CA ALA A 36 -37.61 -17.88 -19.20
C ALA A 36 -37.20 -17.80 -17.72
N HIS A 37 -37.13 -16.59 -17.19
CA HIS A 37 -38.23 -15.96 -16.44
C HIS A 37 -37.87 -14.47 -16.25
N ARG A 38 -38.53 -13.56 -16.98
CA ARG A 38 -38.39 -12.11 -16.80
C ARG A 38 -39.68 -11.55 -16.19
N PRO A 39 -39.73 -11.20 -14.91
CA PRO A 39 -40.57 -10.10 -14.46
C PRO A 39 -39.84 -8.78 -14.75
N ALA A 40 -40.46 -7.94 -15.56
CA ALA A 40 -40.02 -6.58 -15.83
C ALA A 40 -40.42 -5.69 -14.65
N THR A 41 -39.52 -5.49 -13.70
CA THR A 41 -39.56 -4.39 -12.73
C THR A 41 -38.28 -3.57 -12.90
N GLY A 42 -38.46 -2.28 -13.16
CA GLY A 42 -37.46 -1.36 -13.68
C GLY A 42 -36.12 -1.41 -12.95
N TRP A 43 -35.14 -2.03 -13.61
CA TRP A 43 -33.76 -2.01 -13.19
C TRP A 43 -33.17 -0.65 -13.56
N VAL A 44 -33.14 0.29 -12.63
CA VAL A 44 -32.31 1.49 -12.78
C VAL A 44 -30.87 0.97 -12.91
N PRO A 45 -30.17 1.19 -14.03
CA PRO A 45 -28.88 0.58 -14.25
C PRO A 45 -27.85 1.22 -13.31
N THR A 46 -27.61 0.60 -12.16
CA THR A 46 -26.57 0.97 -11.18
C THR A 46 -25.15 0.82 -11.76
N ARG A 47 -25.02 0.45 -13.04
CA ARG A 47 -23.74 0.26 -13.73
C ARG A 47 -22.98 1.56 -14.01
N VAL A 48 -23.66 2.72 -14.08
CA VAL A 48 -22.98 4.01 -14.29
C VAL A 48 -22.28 4.48 -13.02
N VAL A 49 -22.92 4.33 -11.85
CA VAL A 49 -22.33 4.69 -10.55
C VAL A 49 -21.08 3.86 -10.23
N ARG A 50 -21.05 2.59 -10.63
CA ARG A 50 -19.92 1.69 -10.37
C ARG A 50 -18.68 1.95 -11.24
N ARG A 51 -18.80 2.70 -12.35
CA ARG A 51 -17.66 2.98 -13.24
C ARG A 51 -16.88 4.23 -12.80
N VAL A 52 -17.58 5.26 -12.31
CA VAL A 52 -16.95 6.50 -11.82
C VAL A 52 -16.10 6.22 -10.57
N THR A 53 -16.53 5.32 -9.69
CA THR A 53 -15.75 4.94 -8.50
C THR A 53 -14.47 4.17 -8.83
N ARG A 54 -14.43 3.38 -9.92
CA ARG A 54 -13.21 2.68 -10.34
C ARG A 54 -12.14 3.62 -10.88
N HIS A 55 -12.50 4.63 -11.66
CA HIS A 55 -11.51 5.56 -12.21
C HIS A 55 -10.95 6.54 -11.16
N ALA A 56 -11.74 6.91 -10.14
CA ALA A 56 -11.22 7.67 -8.99
C ALA A 56 -10.30 6.82 -8.09
N HIS A 57 -10.48 5.50 -8.07
CA HIS A 57 -9.64 4.56 -7.33
C HIS A 57 -8.23 4.48 -7.93
N ASP A 58 -8.06 4.46 -9.25
CA ASP A 58 -6.74 4.30 -9.88
C ASP A 58 -5.84 5.55 -9.78
N ALA A 59 -6.41 6.75 -9.70
CA ALA A 59 -5.63 7.99 -9.54
C ALA A 59 -5.37 8.38 -8.07
N GLY A 60 -6.20 7.91 -7.13
CA GLY A 60 -6.13 8.25 -5.71
C GLY A 60 -5.63 7.12 -4.79
N MET A 61 -5.51 5.88 -5.30
CA MET A 61 -5.09 4.72 -4.49
C MET A 61 -3.75 4.94 -3.82
N ALA A 62 -2.73 5.35 -4.58
CA ALA A 62 -1.38 5.49 -4.06
C ALA A 62 -1.33 6.54 -2.93
N THR A 63 -1.87 7.73 -3.14
CA THR A 63 -1.86 8.80 -2.13
C THR A 63 -2.71 8.46 -0.91
N ALA A 64 -3.85 7.78 -1.09
CA ALA A 64 -4.69 7.34 0.03
C ALA A 64 -4.06 6.18 0.81
N GLU A 65 -3.38 5.26 0.14
CA GLU A 65 -2.71 4.11 0.76
C GLU A 65 -1.58 4.57 1.68
N TYR A 66 -0.72 5.48 1.21
CA TYR A 66 0.30 6.08 2.06
C TYR A 66 -0.31 6.90 3.20
N ALA A 67 -1.42 7.62 2.95
CA ALA A 67 -2.11 8.36 4.00
C ALA A 67 -2.66 7.44 5.10
N ILE A 68 -3.28 6.30 4.74
CA ILE A 68 -3.79 5.34 5.72
C ILE A 68 -2.64 4.65 6.46
N ALA A 69 -1.57 4.27 5.76
CA ALA A 69 -0.39 3.66 6.38
C ALA A 69 0.27 4.59 7.41
N THR A 70 0.42 5.88 7.07
CA THR A 70 0.97 6.88 7.98
C THR A 70 0.03 7.15 9.16
N LEU A 71 -1.28 7.28 8.93
CA LEU A 71 -2.26 7.43 10.02
C LEU A 71 -2.27 6.22 10.96
N ALA A 72 -2.17 5.00 10.43
CA ALA A 72 -2.07 3.79 11.23
C ALA A 72 -0.79 3.77 12.08
N ALA A 73 0.36 4.13 11.48
CA ALA A 73 1.63 4.24 12.17
C ALA A 73 1.61 5.32 13.27
N VAL A 74 1.02 6.49 12.98
CA VAL A 74 0.86 7.58 13.94
C VAL A 74 -0.07 7.15 15.09
N GLY A 75 -1.14 6.41 14.81
CA GLY A 75 -2.01 5.84 15.86
C GLY A 75 -1.25 4.88 16.79
N PHE A 76 -0.42 4.01 16.23
CA PHE A 76 0.45 3.13 17.00
C PHE A 76 1.49 3.92 17.82
N ALA A 77 2.12 4.94 17.24
CA ALA A 77 3.02 5.84 17.96
C ALA A 77 2.31 6.57 19.10
N GLY A 78 1.05 6.96 18.91
CA GLY A 78 0.21 7.54 19.97
C GLY A 78 0.04 6.60 21.15
N LEU A 79 -0.23 5.31 20.90
CA LEU A 79 -0.29 4.29 21.95
C LEU A 79 1.04 4.16 22.70
N LEU A 80 2.16 4.10 21.98
CA LEU A 80 3.50 4.07 22.59
C LEU A 80 3.74 5.28 23.48
N VAL A 81 3.36 6.49 23.06
CA VAL A 81 3.47 7.71 23.87
C VAL A 81 2.69 7.59 25.17
N VAL A 82 1.48 7.03 25.14
CA VAL A 82 0.70 6.78 26.37
C VAL A 82 1.42 5.83 27.30
N ILE A 83 1.98 4.74 26.77
CA ILE A 83 2.77 3.76 27.55
C ILE A 83 3.99 4.45 28.18
N LEU A 84 4.75 5.23 27.39
CA LEU A 84 5.91 5.98 27.84
C LEU A 84 5.56 7.04 28.89
N LYS A 85 4.32 7.52 28.91
CA LYS A 85 3.85 8.48 29.91
C LYS A 85 3.56 7.85 31.28
N GLY A 86 3.53 6.53 31.38
CA GLY A 86 3.36 5.79 32.64
C GLY A 86 4.50 6.01 33.64
N ASN A 87 4.18 6.02 34.92
CA ASN A 87 5.15 6.33 35.99
C ASN A 87 6.29 5.30 36.07
N GLU A 88 5.99 4.02 35.86
CA GLU A 88 6.99 2.95 35.85
C GLU A 88 8.04 3.17 34.75
N VAL A 89 7.59 3.34 33.51
CA VAL A 89 8.46 3.54 32.34
C VAL A 89 9.26 4.86 32.46
N LYS A 90 8.61 5.94 32.89
CA LYS A 90 9.30 7.22 33.17
C LYS A 90 10.36 7.09 34.25
N GLY A 91 10.08 6.32 35.30
CA GLY A 91 11.03 6.06 36.39
C GLY A 91 12.27 5.36 35.89
N LEU A 92 12.10 4.27 35.13
CA LEU A 92 13.19 3.51 34.51
C LEU A 92 14.03 4.40 33.58
N LEU A 93 13.37 5.10 32.65
CA LEU A 93 14.06 5.96 31.68
C LEU A 93 14.76 7.14 32.38
N GLY A 94 14.11 7.77 33.36
CA GLY A 94 14.69 8.85 34.14
C GLY A 94 15.90 8.41 34.97
N GLY A 95 15.88 7.17 35.49
CA GLY A 95 17.02 6.57 36.18
C GLY A 95 18.23 6.42 35.26
N ILE A 96 18.02 5.86 34.06
CA ILE A 96 19.07 5.70 33.05
C ILE A 96 19.64 7.07 32.64
N ILE A 97 18.79 8.06 32.38
CA ILE A 97 19.23 9.41 31.99
C ILE A 97 20.05 10.06 33.11
N LYS A 98 19.60 9.98 34.37
CA LYS A 98 20.34 10.52 35.51
C LYS A 98 21.70 9.84 35.69
N GLN A 99 21.75 8.52 35.51
CA GLN A 99 23.01 7.78 35.55
C GLN A 99 23.95 8.25 34.43
N ALA A 100 23.45 8.37 33.20
CA ALA A 100 24.25 8.83 32.05
C ALA A 100 24.76 10.27 32.19
N LEU A 101 24.06 11.14 32.94
CA LEU A 101 24.44 12.54 33.17
C LEU A 101 25.25 12.78 34.45
N SER A 102 25.36 11.78 35.32
CA SER A 102 26.10 11.88 36.58
C SER A 102 27.52 11.30 36.50
N LEU A 103 27.84 10.61 35.40
CA LEU A 103 29.21 10.25 35.03
C LEU A 103 29.83 11.38 34.20
#